data_AF-A0A6L2QCG8-F1
#
_entry.id   AF-A0A6L2QCG8-F1
#
_cell.length_a   1.000
_cell.length_b   1.000
_cell.length_c   1.000
_cell.angle_alpha   90.00
_cell.angle_beta   90.00
_cell.angle_gamma   90.00
#
_symmetry.space_group_name_H-M   'P 1'
#
loop_
_entity.id
_entity.type
_entity.pdbx_description
1 polymer ?
#
loop_
_entity_poly.entity_id
_entity_poly.type
_entity_poly.pdbx_seq_one_letter_code
_entity_poly.pdbx_strand_id
1 'polypeptide(L)'
;MGQMSLTGASVALLLLIYTTGATVIPLRELHFTSDRYSQSYETRAAGEEYRLPQTVTPIKYTITLTPDYTDYATFKGEVNIEVTAQGDVNQISLHYDNITIEDRSITDIDNNKLVLDNDHYNKTTNIYTLTLKDDVKLTSGETYFINIKYTGHLLDDMAGFYRSSYTTADGKQRWLATTQFEPTDARRAFPCFDEPGLKAVFQINIRRPENRSSISNAPLENSTDSYVFRVQIYLTLK
;
A
#
# COMPACT_ATOMS: atom_id res chain seq x y z
N MET A 1 35.45 15.27 3.73
CA MET A 1 34.63 16.48 3.47
C MET A 1 33.79 16.15 2.24
N GLY A 2 32.46 16.09 2.40
CA GLY A 2 31.53 15.61 1.38
C GLY A 2 30.37 14.83 1.99
N GLN A 3 29.60 15.46 2.90
CA GLN A 3 28.30 14.94 3.31
C GLN A 3 27.38 15.02 2.09
N MET A 4 26.99 13.86 1.55
CA MET A 4 26.01 13.79 0.48
C MET A 4 24.62 13.82 1.12
N SER A 5 24.04 15.01 1.14
CA SER A 5 22.67 15.30 1.54
C SER A 5 21.70 14.66 0.55
N LEU A 6 21.03 13.58 0.96
CA LEU A 6 19.87 13.02 0.26
C LEU A 6 18.65 13.89 0.57
N THR A 7 18.56 15.06 -0.07
CA THR A 7 17.36 15.90 -0.09
C THR A 7 16.48 15.47 -1.26
N GLY A 8 15.58 14.53 -0.98
CA GLY A 8 14.62 13.99 -1.94
C GLY A 8 14.12 12.64 -1.45
N ALA A 9 13.25 12.66 -0.44
CA ALA A 9 12.72 11.44 0.16
C ALA A 9 11.62 10.87 -0.74
N SER A 10 11.98 9.97 -1.65
CA SER A 10 11.02 9.12 -2.36
C SER A 10 10.47 8.06 -1.40
N VAL A 11 9.15 8.06 -1.22
CA VAL A 11 8.46 7.20 -0.26
C VAL A 11 8.14 5.81 -0.87
N ALA A 12 8.45 4.77 -0.09
CA ALA A 12 8.16 3.34 -0.26
C ALA A 12 8.90 2.57 -1.37
N LEU A 13 10.18 2.24 -1.14
CA LEU A 13 10.88 1.18 -1.87
C LEU A 13 10.79 -0.14 -1.07
N LEU A 14 9.77 -0.96 -1.35
CA LEU A 14 9.77 -2.36 -0.93
C LEU A 14 10.49 -3.18 -2.00
N LEU A 15 11.49 -3.99 -1.63
CA LEU A 15 12.17 -4.91 -2.55
C LEU A 15 12.04 -6.35 -2.06
N LEU A 16 11.47 -7.22 -2.90
CA LEU A 16 11.43 -8.66 -2.65
C LEU A 16 12.51 -9.38 -3.43
N ILE A 17 13.65 -9.64 -2.80
CA ILE A 17 14.83 -10.23 -3.47
C ILE A 17 14.81 -11.75 -3.33
N TYR A 18 15.08 -12.46 -4.41
CA TYR A 18 15.38 -13.90 -4.40
C TYR A 18 16.79 -14.15 -3.87
N THR A 19 16.94 -14.90 -2.78
CA THR A 19 18.25 -15.31 -2.25
C THR A 19 18.39 -16.84 -2.31
N THR A 20 19.18 -17.36 -3.27
CA THR A 20 19.75 -18.70 -3.14
C THR A 20 21.14 -18.57 -2.56
N GLY A 21 21.36 -19.06 -1.35
CA GLY A 21 22.67 -19.06 -0.69
C GLY A 21 22.95 -17.80 0.13
N ALA A 22 23.85 -17.93 1.10
CA ALA A 22 24.14 -17.02 2.22
C ALA A 22 24.77 -15.66 1.83
N THR A 23 24.45 -15.11 0.67
CA THR A 23 24.91 -13.80 0.23
C THR A 23 23.72 -12.85 0.11
N VAL A 24 23.57 -12.00 1.13
CA VAL A 24 22.79 -10.78 1.04
C VAL A 24 23.49 -9.90 0.02
N ILE A 25 22.87 -9.69 -1.16
CA ILE A 25 23.43 -8.75 -2.14
C ILE A 25 23.29 -7.34 -1.53
N PRO A 26 24.40 -6.61 -1.30
CA PRO A 26 24.33 -5.26 -0.79
C PRO A 26 23.61 -4.37 -1.80
N LEU A 27 22.75 -3.47 -1.31
CA LEU A 27 21.88 -2.58 -2.12
C LEU A 27 22.62 -1.80 -3.22
N ARG A 28 23.94 -1.65 -3.10
CA ARG A 28 24.82 -0.94 -4.04
C ARG A 28 25.09 -1.68 -5.36
N GLU A 29 24.81 -2.97 -5.46
CA GLU A 29 25.12 -3.77 -6.67
C GLU A 29 23.91 -3.97 -7.61
N LEU A 30 22.73 -3.48 -7.23
CA LEU A 30 21.56 -3.46 -8.10
C LEU A 30 21.66 -2.26 -9.06
N HIS A 31 22.17 -2.50 -10.26
CA HIS A 31 22.13 -1.54 -11.36
C HIS A 31 20.70 -1.48 -11.91
N PHE A 32 19.86 -0.61 -11.34
CA PHE A 32 18.61 -0.21 -11.96
C PHE A 32 18.93 0.70 -13.15
N THR A 33 18.56 0.30 -14.36
CA THR A 33 18.65 1.17 -15.53
C THR A 33 17.62 2.30 -15.38
N SER A 34 18.07 3.48 -14.96
CA SER A 34 17.22 4.66 -14.70
C SER A 34 16.88 5.48 -15.95
N ASP A 35 17.25 5.02 -17.15
CA ASP A 35 17.28 5.86 -18.37
C ASP A 35 15.90 6.18 -18.98
N ARG A 36 14.78 5.85 -18.31
CA ARG A 36 13.42 6.20 -18.78
C ARG A 36 12.65 7.18 -17.88
N TYR A 37 13.27 7.71 -16.82
CA TYR A 37 12.56 8.44 -15.76
C TYR A 37 12.48 9.98 -15.94
N SER A 38 12.51 10.48 -17.17
CA SER A 38 12.47 11.93 -17.41
C SER A 38 11.54 12.33 -18.53
N GLN A 39 10.25 11.99 -18.44
CA GLN A 39 9.20 12.73 -19.16
C GLN A 39 7.91 12.87 -18.34
N SER A 40 7.52 14.14 -18.15
CA SER A 40 6.23 14.70 -17.73
C SER A 40 5.69 14.38 -16.33
N TYR A 41 6.14 15.15 -15.33
CA TYR A 41 5.33 15.49 -14.16
C TYR A 41 4.86 16.94 -14.30
N GLU A 42 3.75 17.16 -15.02
CA GLU A 42 2.94 18.36 -14.81
C GLU A 42 1.96 18.07 -13.68
N THR A 43 2.22 18.59 -12.48
CA THR A 43 1.27 18.58 -11.37
C THR A 43 0.09 19.47 -11.72
N ARG A 44 -0.93 18.92 -12.38
CA ARG A 44 -2.23 19.58 -12.47
C ARG A 44 -2.91 19.40 -11.11
N ALA A 45 -3.23 20.51 -10.44
CA ALA A 45 -4.07 20.46 -9.25
C ALA A 45 -5.37 19.74 -9.60
N ALA A 46 -5.60 18.57 -9.02
CA ALA A 46 -6.85 17.83 -9.21
C ALA A 46 -8.01 18.69 -8.68
N GLY A 47 -9.13 18.74 -9.42
CA GLY A 47 -10.31 19.50 -9.00
C GLY A 47 -10.92 18.96 -7.70
N GLU A 48 -11.75 19.76 -7.03
CA GLU A 48 -12.41 19.39 -5.76
C GLU A 48 -13.15 18.04 -5.81
N GLU A 49 -13.66 17.63 -6.97
CA GLU A 49 -14.33 16.34 -7.18
C GLU A 49 -13.42 15.10 -7.01
N TYR A 50 -12.09 15.29 -7.05
CA TYR A 50 -11.09 14.24 -6.83
C TYR A 50 -10.62 14.16 -5.38
N ARG A 51 -11.11 15.04 -4.50
CA ARG A 51 -10.75 15.05 -3.08
C ARG A 51 -11.72 14.18 -2.28
N LEU A 52 -11.18 13.48 -1.30
CA LEU A 52 -11.97 12.74 -0.32
C LEU A 52 -12.64 13.73 0.65
N PRO A 53 -13.86 13.43 1.12
CA PRO A 53 -14.45 14.14 2.25
C PRO A 53 -13.54 14.06 3.48
N GLN A 54 -13.36 15.18 4.18
CA GLN A 54 -12.59 15.23 5.44
C GLN A 54 -13.41 14.76 6.65
N THR A 55 -14.24 13.73 6.48
CA THR A 55 -15.13 13.21 7.52
C THR A 55 -14.46 12.15 8.40
N VAL A 56 -13.35 11.57 7.96
CA VAL A 56 -12.55 10.61 8.74
C VAL A 56 -11.07 10.92 8.58
N THR A 57 -10.27 10.59 9.59
CA THR A 57 -8.81 10.77 9.57
C THR A 57 -8.11 9.44 9.80
N PRO A 58 -7.22 8.99 8.89
CA PRO A 58 -6.45 7.78 9.11
C PRO A 58 -5.38 7.98 10.19
N ILE A 59 -5.26 7.00 11.08
CA ILE A 59 -4.29 6.99 12.18
C ILE A 59 -3.19 5.97 11.90
N LYS A 60 -3.60 4.75 11.55
CA LYS A 60 -2.69 3.63 11.30
C LYS A 60 -3.22 2.73 10.19
N TYR A 61 -2.32 2.28 9.33
CA TYR A 61 -2.53 1.21 8.38
C TYR A 61 -1.82 -0.04 8.88
N THR A 62 -2.49 -1.18 8.81
CA THR A 62 -1.85 -2.50 8.86
C THR A 62 -2.12 -3.20 7.54
N ILE A 63 -1.09 -3.32 6.71
CA ILE A 63 -1.16 -3.82 5.34
C ILE A 63 -0.48 -5.18 5.29
N THR A 64 -1.11 -6.19 4.71
CA THR A 64 -0.50 -7.48 4.42
C THR A 64 -0.54 -7.74 2.93
N LEU A 65 0.62 -7.93 2.31
CA LEU A 65 0.75 -8.25 0.89
C LEU A 65 1.28 -9.67 0.71
N THR A 66 0.64 -10.45 -0.15
CA THR A 66 1.00 -11.83 -0.49
C THR A 66 1.10 -11.95 -2.00
N PRO A 67 2.28 -11.69 -2.60
CA PRO A 67 2.52 -11.95 -4.02
C PRO A 67 2.27 -13.41 -4.38
N ASP A 68 1.79 -13.65 -5.60
CA ASP A 68 1.88 -14.97 -6.21
C ASP A 68 3.32 -15.18 -6.71
N TYR A 69 4.04 -16.12 -6.09
CA TYR A 69 5.44 -16.38 -6.41
C TYR A 69 5.63 -17.36 -7.59
N THR A 70 4.54 -17.83 -8.20
CA THR A 70 4.57 -18.73 -9.36
C THR A 70 4.98 -17.98 -10.62
N ASP A 71 4.30 -16.85 -10.91
CA ASP A 71 4.49 -16.04 -12.11
C ASP A 71 4.62 -14.54 -11.81
N TYR A 72 4.49 -14.14 -10.54
CA TYR A 72 4.46 -12.74 -10.10
C TYR A 72 3.44 -11.91 -10.89
N ALA A 73 2.30 -12.48 -11.30
CA ALA A 73 1.27 -11.74 -12.03
C ALA A 73 0.25 -11.06 -11.10
N THR A 74 0.03 -11.63 -9.92
CA THR A 74 -0.98 -11.15 -8.98
C THR A 74 -0.45 -11.11 -7.55
N PHE A 75 -1.22 -10.47 -6.68
CA PHE A 75 -1.00 -10.54 -5.24
C PHE A 75 -2.35 -10.46 -4.51
N LYS A 76 -2.41 -11.07 -3.33
CA LYS A 76 -3.50 -10.87 -2.37
C LYS A 76 -3.10 -9.82 -1.35
N GLY A 77 -4.03 -8.93 -1.04
CA GLY A 77 -3.85 -7.86 -0.08
C GLY A 77 -4.91 -7.89 1.01
N GLU A 78 -4.51 -7.55 2.22
CA GLU A 78 -5.39 -7.29 3.36
C GLU A 78 -4.96 -5.95 3.95
N VAL A 79 -5.88 -4.98 4.05
CA VAL A 79 -5.63 -3.70 4.72
C VAL A 79 -6.62 -3.52 5.86
N ASN A 80 -6.08 -3.17 7.02
CA ASN A 80 -6.83 -2.69 8.17
C ASN A 80 -6.42 -1.24 8.41
N ILE A 81 -7.39 -0.31 8.32
CA ILE A 81 -7.17 1.12 8.48
C ILE A 81 -7.87 1.56 9.77
N GLU A 82 -7.09 1.95 10.76
CA GLU A 82 -7.55 2.63 11.96
C GLU A 82 -7.84 4.09 11.60
N VAL A 83 -9.07 4.53 11.87
CA VAL A 83 -9.54 5.88 11.56
C VAL A 83 -10.26 6.51 12.76
N THR A 84 -10.20 7.82 12.86
CA THR A 84 -11.04 8.61 13.78
C THR A 84 -12.11 9.36 12.98
N ALA A 85 -13.37 9.32 13.44
CA ALA A 85 -14.46 10.03 12.81
C ALA A 85 -14.50 11.53 13.18
N GLN A 86 -14.80 12.39 12.21
CA GLN A 86 -15.00 13.83 12.38
C GLN A 86 -16.48 14.17 12.14
N GLY A 87 -17.25 14.26 13.23
CA GLY A 87 -18.71 14.41 13.16
C GLY A 87 -19.45 13.08 13.01
N ASP A 88 -20.75 13.18 12.72
CA ASP A 88 -21.59 12.02 12.42
C ASP A 88 -21.33 11.59 10.97
N VAL A 89 -20.76 10.41 10.79
CA VAL A 89 -20.37 9.90 9.47
C VAL A 89 -21.17 8.66 9.11
N ASN A 90 -21.83 8.70 7.96
CA ASN A 90 -22.56 7.56 7.37
C ASN A 90 -21.86 6.97 6.13
N GLN A 91 -20.83 7.65 5.61
CA GLN A 91 -20.09 7.22 4.44
C GLN A 91 -18.59 7.44 4.63
N ILE A 92 -17.80 6.46 4.21
CA ILE A 92 -16.34 6.55 4.20
C ILE A 92 -15.86 6.38 2.77
N SER A 93 -15.08 7.34 2.28
CA SER A 93 -14.50 7.29 0.94
C SER A 93 -12.99 7.07 1.00
N LEU A 94 -12.50 6.19 0.13
CA LEU A 94 -11.10 5.80 -0.03
C LEU A 94 -10.72 5.89 -1.50
N HIS A 95 -9.42 5.99 -1.79
CA HIS A 95 -8.90 5.77 -3.13
C HIS A 95 -8.55 4.29 -3.34
N TYR A 96 -8.91 3.73 -4.49
CA TYR A 96 -8.25 2.55 -5.03
C TYR A 96 -8.22 2.60 -6.56
N ASP A 97 -7.28 1.90 -7.18
CA ASP A 97 -7.26 1.69 -8.62
C ASP A 97 -6.72 0.29 -8.95
N ASN A 98 -7.18 -0.31 -10.04
CA ASN A 98 -6.70 -1.58 -10.61
C ASN A 98 -6.54 -2.76 -9.60
N ILE A 99 -7.43 -2.81 -8.61
CA ILE A 99 -7.57 -3.93 -7.67
C ILE A 99 -9.03 -4.40 -7.61
N THR A 100 -9.24 -5.64 -7.20
CA THR A 100 -10.56 -6.26 -7.01
C THR A 100 -10.82 -6.48 -5.53
N ILE A 101 -11.84 -5.80 -5.00
CA ILE A 101 -12.30 -5.97 -3.61
C ILE A 101 -13.00 -7.34 -3.47
N GLU A 102 -12.53 -8.16 -2.53
CA GLU A 102 -13.09 -9.49 -2.25
C GLU A 102 -13.99 -9.49 -1.01
N ASP A 103 -13.58 -8.77 0.03
CA ASP A 103 -14.35 -8.62 1.27
C ASP A 103 -14.06 -7.26 1.91
N ARG A 104 -15.05 -6.74 2.64
CA ARG A 104 -14.96 -5.46 3.35
C ARG A 104 -15.83 -5.43 4.59
N SER A 105 -15.34 -4.78 5.63
CA SER A 105 -16.09 -4.54 6.86
C SER A 105 -15.57 -3.31 7.61
N ILE A 106 -16.43 -2.72 8.43
CA ILE A 106 -16.06 -1.69 9.40
C ILE A 106 -16.39 -2.25 10.79
N THR A 107 -15.47 -2.09 11.74
CA THR A 107 -15.70 -2.44 13.14
C THR A 107 -15.41 -1.26 14.06
N ASP A 108 -16.06 -1.23 15.22
CA ASP A 108 -15.69 -0.35 16.33
C ASP A 108 -14.46 -0.88 17.10
N ILE A 109 -14.10 -0.20 18.18
CA ILE A 109 -12.96 -0.58 19.05
C ILE A 109 -13.16 -1.90 19.80
N ASP A 110 -14.40 -2.31 19.99
CA ASP A 110 -14.77 -3.58 20.64
C ASP A 110 -14.88 -4.74 19.64
N ASN A 111 -14.53 -4.51 18.37
CA ASN A 111 -14.65 -5.43 17.23
C ASN A 111 -16.11 -5.77 16.85
N ASN A 112 -17.09 -4.96 17.24
CA ASN A 112 -18.45 -5.13 16.73
C ASN A 112 -18.50 -4.67 15.28
N LYS A 113 -19.06 -5.50 14.40
CA LYS A 113 -19.20 -5.19 12.97
C LYS A 113 -20.36 -4.25 12.72
N LEU A 114 -20.10 -3.13 12.07
CA LEU A 114 -21.10 -2.19 11.61
C LEU A 114 -21.80 -2.74 10.35
N VAL A 115 -23.10 -2.47 10.22
CA VAL A 115 -23.88 -2.92 9.07
C VAL A 115 -23.67 -1.97 7.89
N LEU A 116 -23.16 -2.52 6.79
CA LEU A 116 -22.93 -1.79 5.54
C LEU A 116 -24.09 -1.99 4.57
N ASP A 117 -24.35 -0.97 3.76
CA ASP A 117 -25.19 -1.05 2.57
C ASP A 117 -24.32 -1.29 1.31
N ASN A 118 -24.85 -0.98 0.13
CA ASN A 118 -24.14 -1.08 -1.13
C ASN A 118 -23.00 -0.05 -1.22
N ASP A 119 -21.87 -0.53 -1.74
CA ASP A 119 -20.71 0.30 -2.00
C ASP A 119 -20.85 1.00 -3.37
N HIS A 120 -20.13 2.10 -3.56
CA HIS A 120 -20.08 2.81 -4.83
C HIS A 120 -18.63 3.07 -5.26
N TYR A 121 -18.30 2.82 -6.53
CA TYR A 121 -16.98 3.11 -7.08
C TYR A 121 -17.08 4.03 -8.29
N ASN A 122 -16.43 5.20 -8.19
CA ASN A 122 -16.29 6.14 -9.29
C ASN A 122 -14.94 5.93 -9.98
N LYS A 123 -14.97 5.35 -11.19
CA LYS A 123 -13.79 5.07 -12.02
C LYS A 123 -13.06 6.31 -12.52
N THR A 124 -13.73 7.46 -12.59
CA THR A 124 -13.11 8.71 -13.06
C THR A 124 -12.23 9.31 -11.97
N THR A 125 -12.70 9.27 -10.72
CA THR A 125 -12.00 9.85 -9.58
C THR A 125 -11.19 8.82 -8.78
N ASN A 126 -11.35 7.52 -9.09
CA ASN A 126 -10.80 6.40 -8.34
C ASN A 126 -11.24 6.40 -6.86
N ILE A 127 -12.44 6.93 -6.59
CA ILE A 127 -13.03 7.00 -5.24
C ILE A 127 -14.00 5.84 -5.03
N TYR A 128 -13.76 5.09 -3.95
CA TYR A 128 -14.61 4.03 -3.44
C TYR A 128 -15.27 4.45 -2.14
N THR A 129 -16.59 4.41 -2.11
CA THR A 129 -17.40 4.82 -0.97
C THR A 129 -18.08 3.60 -0.34
N LEU A 130 -17.77 3.38 0.94
CA LEU A 130 -18.45 2.46 1.83
C LEU A 130 -19.60 3.21 2.52
N THR A 131 -20.82 2.69 2.41
CA THR A 131 -22.02 3.30 3.01
C THR A 131 -22.49 2.46 4.19
N LEU A 132 -22.73 3.09 5.34
CA LEU A 132 -23.41 2.48 6.48
C LEU A 132 -24.92 2.49 6.25
N LYS A 133 -25.65 1.55 6.84
CA LYS A 133 -27.12 1.65 6.88
C LYS A 133 -27.60 2.90 7.63
N ASP A 134 -28.79 3.38 7.29
CA ASP A 134 -29.36 4.65 7.78
C ASP A 134 -29.37 4.82 9.31
N ASP A 135 -29.48 3.74 10.07
CA ASP A 135 -29.50 3.73 11.54
C ASP A 135 -28.12 3.57 12.19
N VAL A 136 -27.07 3.43 11.38
CA VAL A 136 -25.69 3.25 11.82
C VAL A 136 -24.87 4.48 11.43
N LYS A 137 -24.14 5.04 12.40
CA LYS A 137 -23.22 6.16 12.17
C LYS A 137 -21.95 5.98 12.99
N LEU A 138 -20.84 6.44 12.43
CA LEU A 138 -19.64 6.66 13.22
C LEU A 138 -19.85 7.92 14.07
N THR A 139 -19.47 7.83 15.32
CA THR A 139 -19.61 8.92 16.29
C THR A 139 -18.33 9.74 16.32
N SER A 140 -18.48 11.07 16.34
CA SER A 140 -17.35 12.00 16.34
C SER A 140 -16.34 11.70 17.44
N GLY A 141 -15.05 11.66 17.10
CA GLY A 141 -13.96 11.39 18.04
C GLY A 141 -13.72 9.91 18.35
N GLU A 142 -14.63 9.02 17.97
CA GLU A 142 -14.48 7.58 18.16
C GLU A 142 -13.58 6.94 17.08
N THR A 143 -12.98 5.81 17.45
CA THR A 143 -12.05 5.05 16.59
C THR A 143 -12.74 3.85 15.96
N TYR A 144 -12.47 3.64 14.67
CA TYR A 144 -13.03 2.55 13.87
C TYR A 144 -11.94 1.89 13.02
N PHE A 145 -12.22 0.67 12.58
CA PHE A 145 -11.31 -0.12 11.77
C PHE A 145 -11.97 -0.53 10.46
N ILE A 146 -11.41 -0.04 9.35
CA ILE A 146 -11.83 -0.40 8.00
C ILE A 146 -10.99 -1.57 7.53
N ASN A 147 -11.61 -2.73 7.34
CA ASN A 147 -10.95 -3.96 6.92
C ASN A 147 -11.33 -4.29 5.49
N ILE A 148 -10.36 -4.43 4.60
CA ILE A 148 -10.58 -4.76 3.19
C ILE A 148 -9.62 -5.86 2.76
N LYS A 149 -10.16 -6.91 2.13
CA LYS A 149 -9.41 -7.96 1.44
C LYS A 149 -9.60 -7.78 -0.05
N TYR A 150 -8.53 -7.93 -0.81
CA TYR A 150 -8.53 -7.65 -2.24
C TYR A 150 -7.45 -8.45 -2.98
N THR A 151 -7.62 -8.57 -4.29
CA THR A 151 -6.60 -9.09 -5.20
C THR A 151 -6.18 -7.98 -6.16
N GLY A 152 -4.87 -7.85 -6.38
CA GLY A 152 -4.30 -6.90 -7.33
C GLY A 152 -3.37 -7.56 -8.34
N HIS A 153 -2.95 -6.77 -9.33
CA HIS A 153 -2.04 -7.22 -10.38
C HIS A 153 -0.67 -6.59 -10.23
N LEU A 154 0.37 -7.41 -10.36
CA LEU A 154 1.76 -6.95 -10.43
C LEU A 154 2.09 -6.66 -11.90
N LEU A 155 1.82 -5.44 -12.34
CA LEU A 155 2.09 -5.01 -13.71
C LEU A 155 3.59 -4.77 -13.96
N ASP A 156 3.97 -4.57 -15.21
CA ASP A 156 5.35 -4.26 -15.64
C ASP A 156 5.41 -2.81 -16.16
N ASP A 157 4.87 -1.89 -15.37
CA ASP A 157 4.73 -0.46 -15.71
C ASP A 157 5.40 0.48 -14.70
N MET A 158 6.18 -0.09 -13.76
CA MET A 158 6.95 0.65 -12.76
C MET A 158 6.10 1.56 -11.84
N ALA A 159 4.82 1.23 -11.65
CA ALA A 159 3.90 2.03 -10.84
C ALA A 159 3.05 1.15 -9.91
N GLY A 160 2.80 1.64 -8.70
CA GLY A 160 2.06 0.91 -7.67
C GLY A 160 2.88 -0.25 -7.12
N PHE A 161 2.25 -1.41 -6.93
CA PHE A 161 2.94 -2.65 -6.62
C PHE A 161 3.13 -3.45 -7.92
N TYR A 162 4.36 -3.55 -8.39
CA TYR A 162 4.68 -4.01 -9.74
C TYR A 162 5.76 -5.11 -9.70
N ARG A 163 5.90 -5.88 -10.78
CA ARG A 163 6.96 -6.87 -10.91
C ARG A 163 8.12 -6.34 -11.74
N SER A 164 9.32 -6.78 -11.41
CA SER A 164 10.53 -6.52 -12.20
C SER A 164 11.36 -7.79 -12.30
N SER A 165 12.36 -7.80 -13.15
CA SER A 165 13.25 -8.95 -13.29
C SER A 165 14.72 -8.54 -13.45
N TYR A 166 15.60 -9.46 -13.07
CA TYR A 166 17.03 -9.35 -13.30
C TYR A 166 17.60 -10.67 -13.80
N THR A 167 18.73 -10.61 -14.49
CA THR A 167 19.46 -11.79 -14.97
C THR A 167 20.58 -12.11 -14.02
N THR A 168 20.64 -13.36 -13.55
CA THR A 168 21.74 -13.85 -12.71
C THR A 168 23.00 -14.14 -13.51
N ALA A 169 24.13 -14.31 -12.82
CA ALA A 169 25.41 -14.67 -13.45
C ALA A 169 25.36 -15.99 -14.25
N ASP A 170 24.48 -16.93 -13.91
CA ASP A 170 24.23 -18.16 -14.66
C ASP A 170 23.21 -17.99 -15.80
N GLY A 171 22.86 -16.75 -16.16
CA GLY A 171 22.00 -16.42 -17.30
C GLY A 171 20.50 -16.64 -17.06
N LYS A 172 20.08 -16.92 -15.82
CA LYS A 172 18.66 -17.14 -15.49
C LYS A 172 17.96 -15.84 -15.16
N GLN A 173 16.75 -15.66 -15.69
CA GLN A 173 15.89 -14.55 -15.31
C GLN A 173 15.24 -14.85 -13.95
N ARG A 174 15.26 -13.87 -13.04
CA ARG A 174 14.61 -13.93 -11.73
C ARG A 174 13.67 -12.75 -11.57
N TRP A 175 12.48 -13.04 -11.07
CA TRP A 175 11.45 -12.05 -10.81
C TRP A 175 11.50 -11.55 -9.36
N LEU A 176 11.17 -10.29 -9.19
CA LEU A 176 10.92 -9.63 -7.92
C LEU A 176 9.63 -8.81 -8.00
N ALA A 177 9.03 -8.54 -6.84
CA ALA A 177 7.96 -7.57 -6.72
C ALA A 177 8.48 -6.37 -5.92
N THR A 178 8.10 -5.16 -6.34
CA THR A 178 8.57 -3.90 -5.77
C THR A 178 7.52 -2.80 -5.92
N THR A 179 7.70 -1.70 -5.19
CA THR A 179 6.71 -0.62 -5.10
C THR A 179 7.28 0.71 -5.57
N GLN A 180 6.44 1.49 -6.24
CA GLN A 180 6.64 2.90 -6.54
C GLN A 180 5.29 3.61 -6.37
N PHE A 181 5.14 4.40 -5.30
CA PHE A 181 3.84 4.97 -4.92
C PHE A 181 3.71 6.46 -5.21
N GLU A 182 4.80 7.18 -5.41
CA GLU A 182 4.72 8.60 -5.75
C GLU A 182 4.32 8.81 -7.21
N PRO A 183 3.40 9.78 -7.48
CA PRO A 183 2.73 10.65 -6.52
C PRO A 183 1.40 10.09 -5.95
N THR A 184 0.69 9.23 -6.69
CA THR A 184 -0.69 8.77 -6.36
C THR A 184 -0.92 7.29 -6.68
N ASP A 185 0.14 6.49 -6.70
CA ASP A 185 0.09 5.09 -7.11
C ASP A 185 -0.05 4.13 -5.93
N ALA A 186 -0.05 4.63 -4.69
CA ALA A 186 -0.36 3.81 -3.50
C ALA A 186 -1.73 3.13 -3.63
N ARG A 187 -2.71 3.84 -4.22
CA ARG A 187 -4.07 3.34 -4.48
C ARG A 187 -4.12 2.11 -5.38
N ARG A 188 -3.06 1.84 -6.15
CA ARG A 188 -2.90 0.65 -7.00
C ARG A 188 -2.39 -0.58 -6.25
N ALA A 189 -1.88 -0.39 -5.03
CA ALA A 189 -1.35 -1.46 -4.18
C ALA A 189 -2.30 -1.81 -3.03
N PHE A 190 -3.04 -0.84 -2.50
CA PHE A 190 -4.04 -1.02 -1.45
C PHE A 190 -5.04 0.15 -1.43
N PRO A 191 -6.31 -0.09 -1.04
CA PRO A 191 -7.25 0.99 -0.79
C PRO A 191 -6.74 1.92 0.33
N CYS A 192 -6.70 3.23 0.10
CA CYS A 192 -6.14 4.18 1.08
C CYS A 192 -6.63 5.62 0.91
N PHE A 193 -6.39 6.44 1.93
CA PHE A 193 -6.53 7.89 1.90
C PHE A 193 -5.31 8.53 1.20
N ASP A 194 -5.23 8.34 -0.13
CA ASP A 194 -4.09 8.75 -0.96
C ASP A 194 -4.06 10.27 -1.26
N GLU A 195 -3.92 11.07 -0.19
CA GLU A 195 -3.74 12.53 -0.27
C GLU A 195 -2.60 13.00 0.66
N PRO A 196 -1.71 13.90 0.22
CA PRO A 196 -0.52 14.30 1.00
C PRO A 196 -0.84 14.86 2.41
N GLY A 197 -2.02 15.44 2.60
CA GLY A 197 -2.46 15.99 3.89
C GLY A 197 -2.85 14.93 4.94
N LEU A 198 -3.09 13.67 4.55
CA LEU A 198 -3.65 12.62 5.40
C LEU A 198 -2.55 11.64 5.84
N LYS A 199 -1.77 12.07 6.84
CA LYS A 199 -0.63 11.29 7.38
C LYS A 199 -1.10 10.21 8.33
N ALA A 200 -0.42 9.05 8.29
CA ALA A 200 -0.70 7.92 9.18
C ALA A 200 0.57 7.07 9.42
N VAL A 201 0.53 6.21 10.43
CA VAL A 201 1.55 5.18 10.67
C VAL A 201 1.25 3.95 9.80
N PHE A 202 2.26 3.29 9.24
CA PHE A 202 2.09 2.15 8.35
C PHE A 202 2.79 0.92 8.90
N GLN A 203 2.06 -0.12 9.25
CA GLN A 203 2.62 -1.44 9.53
C GLN A 203 2.46 -2.31 8.28
N ILE A 204 3.55 -2.71 7.65
CA ILE A 204 3.55 -3.55 6.44
C ILE A 204 3.99 -4.96 6.79
N ASN A 205 3.20 -5.92 6.34
CA ASN A 205 3.47 -7.34 6.43
C ASN A 205 3.60 -7.91 5.03
N ILE A 206 4.63 -8.69 4.76
CA ILE A 206 4.80 -9.37 3.47
C ILE A 206 4.80 -10.87 3.68
N ARG A 207 3.87 -11.62 3.08
CA ARG A 207 3.91 -13.08 3.11
C ARG A 207 4.78 -13.57 1.96
N ARG A 208 5.80 -14.37 2.26
CA ARG A 208 6.78 -14.87 1.26
C ARG A 208 7.31 -16.26 1.61
N PRO A 209 7.80 -17.04 0.62
CA PRO A 209 8.57 -18.26 0.86
C PRO A 209 9.88 -18.00 1.62
N GLU A 210 10.38 -18.99 2.36
CA GLU A 210 11.64 -18.88 3.14
C GLU A 210 12.87 -18.52 2.29
N ASN A 211 12.90 -18.97 1.03
CA ASN A 211 13.98 -18.66 0.09
C ASN A 211 13.85 -17.28 -0.59
N ARG A 212 13.04 -16.38 -0.01
CA ARG A 212 12.91 -14.98 -0.43
C ARG A 212 13.27 -14.06 0.73
N SER A 213 13.73 -12.87 0.36
CA SER A 213 13.98 -11.74 1.23
C SER A 213 13.04 -10.59 0.90
N SER A 214 12.75 -9.71 1.87
CA SER A 214 11.96 -8.49 1.76
C SER A 214 12.69 -7.39 2.49
N ILE A 215 12.66 -6.21 1.91
CA ILE A 215 13.23 -4.99 2.46
C ILE A 215 12.15 -3.92 2.40
N SER A 216 12.14 -3.02 3.37
CA SER A 216 11.22 -1.89 3.45
C SER A 216 11.91 -0.69 4.09
N ASN A 217 11.18 0.41 4.27
CA ASN A 217 11.68 1.66 4.84
C ASN A 217 12.12 1.54 6.31
N ALA A 218 11.53 0.60 7.06
CA ALA A 218 11.86 0.34 8.46
C ALA A 218 12.58 -1.02 8.61
N PRO A 219 13.40 -1.19 9.66
CA PRO A 219 14.06 -2.45 9.93
C PRO A 219 13.04 -3.58 10.14
N LEU A 220 13.46 -4.80 9.83
CA LEU A 220 12.69 -6.00 10.10
C LEU A 220 12.51 -6.17 11.61
N GLU A 221 11.26 -6.15 12.08
CA GLU A 221 10.95 -6.33 13.50
C GLU A 221 10.89 -7.82 13.88
N ASN A 222 10.19 -8.62 13.09
CA ASN A 222 10.04 -10.06 13.33
C ASN A 222 9.80 -10.84 12.02
N SER A 223 10.28 -12.08 11.97
CA SER A 223 10.06 -13.07 10.91
C SER A 223 9.73 -14.41 11.57
N THR A 224 8.52 -14.90 11.38
CA THR A 224 8.06 -16.20 11.90
C THR A 224 7.86 -17.20 10.76
N ASP A 225 8.09 -18.49 11.03
CA ASP A 225 7.94 -19.60 10.06
C ASP A 225 6.51 -19.73 9.49
N SER A 226 5.55 -19.04 10.11
CA SER A 226 4.20 -18.82 9.58
C SER A 226 4.09 -17.43 8.96
N TYR A 227 4.50 -17.30 7.69
CA TYR A 227 4.06 -16.33 6.67
C TYR A 227 3.62 -14.92 7.13
N VAL A 228 4.30 -14.25 8.05
CA VAL A 228 3.99 -12.85 8.40
C VAL A 228 5.27 -12.14 8.80
N PHE A 229 5.72 -11.20 7.97
CA PHE A 229 6.70 -10.20 8.36
C PHE A 229 5.94 -9.08 9.08
N ARG A 230 6.47 -8.51 10.16
CA ARG A 230 5.98 -7.23 10.69
C ARG A 230 7.04 -6.18 10.40
N VAL A 231 6.66 -5.14 9.67
CA VAL A 231 7.48 -3.96 9.44
C VAL A 231 6.68 -2.76 9.93
N GLN A 232 7.07 -2.13 11.03
CA GLN A 232 6.45 -0.89 11.46
C GLN A 232 7.16 0.30 10.81
N ILE A 233 6.51 0.93 9.84
CA ILE A 233 6.95 2.10 9.10
C ILE A 233 6.25 3.35 9.65
N TYR A 234 7.03 4.37 9.97
CA TYR A 234 6.51 5.71 10.19
C TYR A 234 6.67 6.49 8.88
N LEU A 235 5.66 6.47 8.00
CA LEU A 235 5.68 7.30 6.79
C LEU A 235 5.03 8.64 7.09
N THR A 236 5.85 9.68 7.06
CA THR A 236 5.34 11.04 6.88
C THR A 236 5.38 11.32 5.38
N LEU A 237 4.27 11.10 4.67
CA LEU A 237 4.08 11.71 3.34
C LEU A 237 4.20 13.22 3.57
N LYS A 238 5.17 13.88 2.94
CA LYS A 238 5.38 15.33 3.06
C LYS A 238 4.72 16.04 1.90
#